data_AF-A0A2H0UWS2-F1
#
_entry.id   AF-A0A2H0UWS2-F1
#
_cell.length_a   1.000
_cell.length_b   1.000
_cell.length_c   1.000
_cell.angle_alpha   90.00
_cell.angle_beta   90.00
_cell.angle_gamma   90.00
#
_symmetry.space_group_name_H-M   'P 1'
#
loop_
_entity.id
_entity.type
_entity.pdbx_description
1 polymer ?
#
loop_
_entity_poly.entity_id
_entity_poly.type
_entity_poly.pdbx_seq_one_letter_code
_entity_poly.pdbx_strand_id
1 'polypeptide(L)'
;MLTICFYQDTRHEKPLFWIKKKLGIGYISHRKDGITEFRINGFEQLESIMKGLYPYVKFKKKQVSCVLKILQIIGSKESLFALKKQDKKRIAKAVLQARQENYQSGSKGIEKLKLDLEMLINS
;
A
#
# COMPACT_ATOMS: atom_id res chain seq x y z
N MET A 1 -7.11 2.43 2.99
CA MET A 1 -6.66 2.92 1.67
C MET A 1 -5.30 2.31 1.37
N LEU A 2 -5.06 1.82 0.15
CA LEU A 2 -3.73 1.39 -0.29
C LEU A 2 -2.94 2.61 -0.76
N THR A 3 -1.67 2.69 -0.35
CA THR A 3 -0.83 3.87 -0.58
C THR A 3 0.59 3.45 -0.91
N ILE A 4 1.19 4.09 -1.92
CA ILE A 4 2.64 4.12 -2.11
C ILE A 4 3.12 5.45 -1.53
N CYS A 5 4.13 5.41 -0.67
CA CYS A 5 4.72 6.60 -0.06
C CYS A 5 6.23 6.58 -0.24
N PHE A 6 6.76 7.67 -0.79
CA PHE A 6 8.18 7.95 -0.86
C PHE A 6 8.51 9.08 0.11
N TYR A 7 9.64 8.95 0.80
CA TYR A 7 10.10 9.90 1.79
C TYR A 7 11.44 10.47 1.35
N GLN A 8 11.67 11.75 1.61
CA GLN A 8 12.95 12.39 1.43
C GLN A 8 13.12 13.53 2.43
N ASP A 9 14.36 13.79 2.86
CA ASP A 9 14.67 15.03 3.59
C ASP A 9 14.24 16.24 2.75
N THR A 10 13.55 17.20 3.37
CA THR A 10 12.99 18.36 2.66
C THR A 10 14.06 19.14 1.91
N ARG A 11 15.31 19.19 2.40
CA ARG A 11 16.43 19.87 1.70
C ARG A 11 16.78 19.22 0.36
N HIS A 12 16.35 17.98 0.15
CA HIS A 12 16.65 17.18 -1.04
C HIS A 12 15.38 16.65 -1.72
N GLU A 13 14.23 17.33 -1.57
CA GLU A 13 12.93 16.85 -2.05
C GLU A 13 12.75 16.81 -3.58
N LYS A 14 13.63 17.46 -4.36
CA LYS A 14 13.54 17.56 -5.83
C LYS A 14 13.25 16.23 -6.54
N PRO A 15 13.84 15.07 -6.17
CA PRO A 15 13.51 13.78 -6.77
C PRO A 15 12.04 13.40 -6.59
N LEU A 16 11.39 13.75 -5.46
CA LEU A 16 9.97 13.47 -5.24
C LEU A 16 9.10 14.21 -6.26
N PHE A 17 9.41 15.48 -6.54
CA PHE A 17 8.73 16.26 -7.58
C PHE A 17 8.96 15.68 -8.98
N TRP A 18 10.18 15.20 -9.27
CA TRP A 18 10.49 14.51 -10.52
C TRP A 18 9.66 13.23 -10.69
N ILE A 19 9.58 12.39 -9.65
CA ILE A 19 8.75 11.17 -9.67
C ILE A 19 7.28 11.54 -9.89
N LYS A 20 6.74 12.53 -9.16
CA LYS A 20 5.36 13.01 -9.35
C LYS A 20 5.12 13.46 -10.79
N LYS A 21 6.05 14.22 -11.39
CA LYS A 21 5.95 14.66 -12.79
C LYS A 21 5.95 13.48 -13.76
N LYS A 22 6.76 12.44 -13.50
CA LYS A 22 6.84 11.25 -14.35
C LYS A 22 5.60 10.36 -14.26
N LEU A 23 5.03 10.23 -13.06
CA LEU A 23 3.84 9.39 -12.83
C LEU A 23 2.52 10.14 -13.11
N GLY A 24 2.52 11.46 -13.14
CA GLY A 24 1.35 12.28 -13.43
C GLY A 24 0.26 12.26 -12.35
N ILE A 25 0.53 11.64 -11.19
CA ILE A 25 -0.43 11.43 -10.09
C ILE A 25 0.23 11.58 -8.73
N GLY A 26 -0.60 11.73 -7.70
CA GLY A 26 -0.21 11.80 -6.31
C GLY A 26 0.00 13.23 -5.84
N TYR A 27 0.28 13.37 -4.55
CA TYR A 27 0.48 14.67 -3.91
C TYR A 27 1.73 14.65 -3.04
N ILE A 28 2.30 15.84 -2.86
CA ILE A 28 3.45 16.06 -2.01
C ILE A 28 2.99 16.83 -0.77
N SER A 29 3.52 16.45 0.38
CA SER A 29 3.27 17.14 1.65
C SER A 29 4.55 17.25 2.45
N HIS A 30 4.70 18.35 3.18
CA HIS A 30 5.83 18.63 4.04
C HIS A 30 5.41 18.40 5.49
N ARG A 31 6.17 17.59 6.21
CA ARG A 31 5.95 17.36 7.63
C ARG A 31 6.72 18.38 8.47
N LYS A 32 6.27 18.54 9.71
CA LYS A 32 6.88 19.45 10.69
C LYS A 32 8.29 19.00 11.13
N ASP A 33 8.70 17.76 10.83
CA ASP A 33 9.99 17.18 11.20
C ASP A 33 11.04 17.26 10.07
N GLY A 34 10.80 18.06 9.03
CA GLY A 34 11.75 18.23 7.93
C GLY A 34 11.77 17.08 6.92
N ILE A 35 10.73 16.24 6.92
CA ILE A 35 10.54 15.19 5.91
C ILE A 35 9.45 15.60 4.91
N THR A 36 9.74 15.39 3.63
CA THR A 36 8.78 15.53 2.55
C THR A 36 8.31 14.14 2.09
N GLU A 37 7.00 14.04 1.86
CA GLU A 37 6.33 12.79 1.50
C GLU A 37 5.64 12.94 0.15
N PHE A 38 5.91 12.02 -0.76
CA PHE A 38 5.14 11.87 -2.00
C PHE A 38 4.23 10.65 -1.87
N ARG A 39 2.92 10.88 -1.91
CA ARG A 39 1.88 9.86 -1.73
C ARG A 39 1.05 9.66 -2.98
N ILE A 40 0.84 8.40 -3.33
CA ILE A 40 -0.06 7.96 -4.39
C ILE A 40 -1.11 7.05 -3.75
N ASN A 41 -2.38 7.34 -4.03
CA ASN A 41 -3.55 6.60 -3.57
C ASN A 41 -4.43 6.23 -4.77
N GLY A 42 -5.37 5.30 -4.58
CA GLY A 42 -6.33 4.85 -5.59
C GLY A 42 -6.00 3.47 -6.14
N PHE A 43 -6.99 2.59 -6.25
CA PHE A 43 -6.76 1.18 -6.58
C PHE A 43 -6.23 0.98 -8.00
N GLU A 44 -6.90 1.56 -8.99
CA GLU A 44 -6.56 1.40 -10.40
C GLU A 44 -5.17 1.95 -10.74
N GLN A 45 -4.86 3.17 -10.28
CA GLN A 45 -3.59 3.80 -10.58
C GLN A 45 -2.43 3.12 -9.84
N LEU A 46 -2.64 2.65 -8.60
CA LEU A 46 -1.64 1.84 -7.92
C LEU A 46 -1.36 0.54 -8.65
N GLU A 47 -2.38 -0.13 -9.22
CA GLU A 47 -2.17 -1.41 -9.90
C GLU A 47 -1.24 -1.25 -11.11
N SER A 48 -1.50 -0.26 -11.95
CA SER A 48 -0.67 0.06 -13.11
C SER A 48 0.78 0.37 -12.70
N ILE A 49 0.97 1.26 -11.73
CA ILE A 49 2.29 1.64 -11.22
C ILE A 49 3.02 0.45 -10.61
N MET A 50 2.35 -0.34 -9.77
CA MET A 50 2.95 -1.50 -9.13
C MET A 50 3.35 -2.57 -10.14
N LYS A 51 2.55 -2.82 -11.18
CA LYS A 51 2.92 -3.75 -12.26
C LYS A 51 4.17 -3.29 -13.00
N GLY A 52 4.26 -1.98 -13.30
CA GLY A 52 5.44 -1.41 -13.96
C GLY A 52 6.70 -1.44 -13.09
N LEU A 53 6.57 -1.26 -11.77
CA LEU A 53 7.69 -1.30 -10.83
C LEU A 53 8.12 -2.72 -10.46
N TYR A 54 7.19 -3.68 -10.44
CA TYR A 54 7.41 -5.03 -9.93
C TYR A 54 8.67 -5.76 -10.45
N PRO A 55 9.02 -5.69 -11.75
CA PRO A 55 10.23 -6.34 -12.26
C PRO A 55 11.53 -5.79 -11.65
N TYR A 56 11.51 -4.53 -11.22
CA TYR A 56 12.70 -3.80 -10.75
C TYR A 56 12.81 -3.75 -9.22
N VAL A 57 11.71 -4.03 -8.51
CA VAL A 57 11.70 -4.04 -7.05
C VAL A 57 12.39 -5.29 -6.51
N LYS A 58 13.45 -5.10 -5.73
CA LYS A 58 14.19 -6.17 -5.04
C LYS A 58 13.72 -6.32 -3.59
N PHE A 59 13.98 -5.32 -2.77
CA PHE A 59 13.75 -5.39 -1.31
C PHE A 59 12.27 -5.49 -0.91
N LYS A 60 11.38 -4.85 -1.67
CA LYS A 60 9.93 -4.81 -1.39
C LYS A 60 9.14 -5.79 -2.25
N LYS A 61 9.78 -6.76 -2.90
CA LYS A 61 9.13 -7.61 -3.91
C LYS A 61 7.92 -8.36 -3.37
N LYS A 62 8.04 -8.91 -2.15
CA LYS A 62 6.94 -9.60 -1.45
C LYS A 62 5.80 -8.65 -1.06
N GLN A 63 6.11 -7.44 -0.61
CA GLN A 63 5.10 -6.41 -0.32
C GLN A 63 4.31 -6.07 -1.58
N VAL A 64 5.01 -5.79 -2.68
CA VAL A 64 4.39 -5.44 -3.97
C VAL A 64 3.54 -6.59 -4.49
N SER A 65 4.01 -7.85 -4.40
CA SER A 65 3.21 -9.00 -4.84
C SER A 65 1.94 -9.20 -4.01
N CYS A 66 1.99 -8.95 -2.70
CA CYS A 66 0.79 -8.98 -1.85
C CYS A 66 -0.19 -7.86 -2.21
N VAL A 67 0.31 -6.64 -2.45
CA VAL A 67 -0.52 -5.51 -2.88
C VAL A 67 -1.17 -5.79 -4.23
N LEU A 68 -0.43 -6.33 -5.20
CA LEU A 68 -0.98 -6.71 -6.51
C LEU A 68 -2.09 -7.77 -6.38
N LYS A 69 -1.94 -8.75 -5.48
CA LYS A 69 -3.02 -9.73 -5.19
C LYS A 69 -4.27 -9.06 -4.63
N ILE A 70 -4.12 -8.10 -3.70
CA ILE A 70 -5.25 -7.34 -3.15
C ILE A 70 -5.96 -6.58 -4.27
N LEU A 71 -5.18 -5.86 -5.09
CA LEU A 71 -5.69 -5.07 -6.21
C LEU A 71 -6.42 -5.94 -7.24
N GLN A 72 -5.93 -7.15 -7.53
CA GLN A 72 -6.63 -8.11 -8.41
C GLN A 72 -7.97 -8.59 -7.85
N ILE A 73 -8.09 -8.80 -6.53
CA ILE A 73 -9.34 -9.26 -5.90
C ILE A 73 -10.38 -8.13 -5.86
N ILE A 74 -9.94 -6.91 -5.54
CA ILE A 74 -10.78 -5.71 -5.57
C ILE A 74 -11.18 -5.41 -7.02
N GLY A 75 -10.24 -5.52 -7.96
CA GLY A 75 -10.43 -5.20 -9.37
C GLY A 75 -10.90 -3.76 -9.56
N SER A 76 -11.78 -3.56 -10.54
CA SER A 76 -12.53 -2.31 -10.75
C SER A 76 -13.78 -2.17 -9.88
N LYS A 77 -14.01 -3.08 -8.91
CA LYS A 77 -15.22 -3.04 -8.09
C LYS A 77 -15.16 -1.79 -7.21
N GLU A 78 -16.15 -0.91 -7.38
CA GLU A 78 -16.24 0.37 -6.68
C GLU A 78 -16.39 0.23 -5.17
N SER A 79 -16.76 -0.97 -4.67
CA SER A 79 -17.10 -1.17 -3.26
C SER A 79 -16.58 -2.47 -2.66
N LEU A 80 -15.83 -2.34 -1.56
CA LEU A 80 -15.41 -3.46 -0.69
C LEU A 80 -16.62 -4.20 -0.08
N PHE A 81 -17.77 -3.54 0.05
CA PHE A 81 -18.98 -4.13 0.62
C PHE A 81 -19.58 -5.21 -0.28
N ALA A 82 -19.41 -5.07 -1.60
CA ALA A 82 -19.88 -6.03 -2.60
C ALA A 82 -19.01 -7.30 -2.71
N LEU A 83 -17.90 -7.39 -1.97
CA LEU A 83 -17.02 -8.55 -2.00
C LEU A 83 -17.62 -9.76 -1.25
N LYS A 84 -17.48 -10.95 -1.84
CA LYS A 84 -17.83 -12.21 -1.18
C LYS A 84 -16.98 -12.40 0.07
N LYS A 85 -17.50 -13.12 1.07
CA LYS A 85 -16.77 -13.44 2.31
C LYS A 85 -15.39 -14.08 2.05
N GLN A 86 -15.29 -14.93 1.04
CA GLN A 86 -14.03 -15.55 0.61
C GLN A 86 -13.02 -14.53 0.07
N ASP A 87 -13.45 -13.53 -0.69
CA ASP A 87 -12.58 -12.47 -1.21
C ASP A 87 -12.08 -11.58 -0.09
N LYS A 88 -12.96 -11.22 0.87
CA LYS A 88 -12.59 -10.49 2.09
C LYS A 88 -11.51 -11.24 2.89
N LYS A 89 -11.68 -12.57 3.06
CA LYS A 89 -10.67 -13.46 3.69
C LYS A 89 -9.31 -13.43 2.97
N ARG A 90 -9.32 -13.45 1.64
CA ARG A 90 -8.09 -13.42 0.83
C ARG A 90 -7.37 -12.07 0.94
N ILE A 91 -8.12 -10.97 0.88
CA ILE A 91 -7.58 -9.61 1.08
C ILE A 91 -6.96 -9.48 2.47
N ALA A 92 -7.68 -9.89 3.51
CA ALA A 92 -7.21 -9.92 4.89
C ALA A 92 -5.85 -10.60 5.04
N LYS A 93 -5.74 -11.83 4.50
CA LYS A 93 -4.49 -12.60 4.52
C LYS A 93 -3.35 -11.87 3.79
N ALA A 94 -3.63 -11.30 2.62
CA ALA A 94 -2.63 -10.58 1.85
C ALA A 94 -2.16 -9.28 2.55
N VAL A 95 -3.05 -8.57 3.24
CA VAL A 95 -2.69 -7.39 4.06
C VAL A 95 -1.77 -7.79 5.22
N LEU A 96 -2.06 -8.89 5.90
CA LEU A 96 -1.22 -9.39 6.99
C LEU A 96 0.19 -9.74 6.49
N GLN A 97 0.29 -10.45 5.36
CA GLN A 97 1.56 -10.78 4.73
C GLN A 97 2.34 -9.53 4.31
N ALA A 98 1.68 -8.55 3.69
CA ALA A 98 2.32 -7.29 3.32
C ALA A 98 2.88 -6.53 4.54
N ARG A 99 2.16 -6.57 5.68
CA ARG A 99 2.62 -5.93 6.92
C ARG A 99 3.79 -6.65 7.59
N GLN A 100 3.82 -7.98 7.57
CA GLN A 100 4.95 -8.74 8.13
C GLN A 100 6.27 -8.42 7.43
N GLU A 101 6.21 -8.05 6.15
CA GLU A 101 7.37 -7.64 5.38
C GLU A 101 7.77 -6.17 5.66
N ASN A 102 6.94 -5.37 6.34
CA ASN A 102 7.30 -4.01 6.74
C ASN A 102 8.16 -4.05 8.00
N TYR A 103 9.28 -3.33 7.96
CA TYR A 103 10.08 -3.04 9.14
C TYR A 103 9.32 -2.02 10.01
N GLN A 104 8.36 -2.50 10.80
CA GLN A 104 7.57 -1.68 11.70
C GLN A 104 8.12 -1.83 13.12
N SER A 105 8.55 -0.72 13.73
CA SER A 105 8.83 -0.65 15.16
C SER A 105 7.50 -0.70 15.93
N GLY A 106 7.10 -1.90 16.39
CA GLY A 106 5.97 -2.09 17.30
C GLY A 106 5.13 -3.35 17.02
N SER A 107 5.28 -4.36 17.87
CA SER A 107 4.50 -5.62 17.87
C SER A 107 2.99 -5.43 18.07
N LYS A 108 2.58 -4.35 18.74
CA LYS A 108 1.18 -4.03 19.08
C LYS A 108 0.25 -3.91 17.85
N GLY A 109 0.78 -3.56 16.68
CA GLY A 109 -0.02 -3.39 15.45
C GLY A 109 -0.39 -4.70 14.74
N ILE A 110 0.34 -5.79 15.00
CA ILE A 110 0.14 -7.09 14.36
C ILE A 110 -0.92 -7.90 15.12
N GLU A 111 -0.87 -7.92 16.45
CA GLU A 111 -1.86 -8.64 17.28
C GLU A 111 -3.26 -8.08 17.11
N LYS A 112 -3.41 -6.75 17.18
CA LYS A 112 -4.69 -6.09 16.91
C LYS A 112 -5.19 -6.41 15.50
N LEU A 113 -4.32 -6.40 14.49
CA LEU A 113 -4.71 -6.75 13.12
C LEU A 113 -5.18 -8.21 13.04
N LYS A 114 -4.50 -9.16 13.69
CA LYS A 114 -4.94 -10.56 13.70
C LYS A 114 -6.35 -10.69 14.30
N LEU A 115 -6.60 -10.03 15.42
CA LEU A 115 -7.92 -9.98 16.05
C LEU A 115 -8.98 -9.35 15.13
N ASP A 116 -8.68 -8.20 14.52
CA ASP A 116 -9.58 -7.52 13.58
C ASP A 116 -9.90 -8.42 12.37
N LEU A 117 -8.90 -9.18 11.89
CA LEU A 117 -9.09 -10.15 10.82
C LEU A 117 -9.93 -11.34 11.27
N GLU A 118 -9.70 -11.91 12.45
CA GLU A 118 -10.53 -13.00 12.99
C GLU A 118 -11.99 -12.59 13.12
N MET A 119 -12.26 -11.37 13.60
CA MET A 119 -13.62 -10.82 13.66
C MET A 119 -14.27 -10.70 12.27
N LEU A 120 -13.53 -10.23 11.25
CA LEU A 120 -14.02 -10.15 9.86
C LEU A 120 -14.20 -11.51 9.18
N ILE A 121 -13.49 -12.52 9.64
CA ILE A 121 -13.55 -13.89 9.11
C ILE A 121 -14.76 -14.65 9.70
N ASN A 122 -15.11 -14.33 10.95
CA ASN A 122 -16.15 -15.00 11.74
C ASN A 122 -17.51 -14.27 11.73
N SER A 123 -17.55 -12.99 11.36
CA SER A 123 -18.78 -12.27 10.97
C SER A 123 -19.29 -12.69 9.58
#